data_AF-A0A645E2W6-F1
#
_entry.id   AF-A0A645E2W6-F1
#
_cell.length_a   1.000
_cell.length_b   1.000
_cell.length_c   1.000
_cell.angle_alpha   90.00
_cell.angle_beta   90.00
_cell.angle_gamma   90.00
#
_symmetry.space_group_name_H-M   'P 1'
#
loop_
_entity.id
_entity.type
_entity.pdbx_description
1 polymer ?
#
loop_
_entity_poly.entity_id
_entity_poly.type
_entity_poly.pdbx_seq_one_letter_code
_entity_poly.pdbx_strand_id
1 'polypeptide(L)' 'MYQKFEILLCEKNVTAYKVAKETGVSSTTLTEWKKGTYVPKLDKLQKIADYFGVPITYFLEE' A
#
# COMPACT_ATOMS: atom_id res chain seq x y z
N MET A 1 -9.39 -0.77 -4.30
CA MET A 1 -7.92 -0.76 -4.23
C MET A 1 -7.36 -0.27 -2.88
N TYR A 2 -7.54 0.99 -2.45
CA TYR A 2 -7.01 1.46 -1.15
C TYR A 2 -7.61 0.72 0.06
N GLN A 3 -8.89 0.30 0.00
CA GLN A 3 -9.49 -0.53 1.06
C GLN A 3 -8.72 -1.84 1.31
N LYS A 4 -8.20 -2.47 0.25
CA LYS A 4 -7.37 -3.69 0.36
C LYS A 4 -6.08 -3.40 1.12
N PHE A 5 -5.48 -2.23 0.88
CA PHE A 5 -4.36 -1.75 1.68
C PHE A 5 -4.74 -1.50 3.15
N GLU A 6 -5.89 -0.88 3.43
CA GLU A 6 -6.38 -0.69 4.80
C GLU A 6 -6.64 -2.00 5.56
N ILE A 7 -7.16 -3.02 4.87
CA ILE A 7 -7.36 -4.35 5.45
C ILE A 7 -5.99 -4.91 5.88
N LEU A 8 -4.99 -4.86 4.99
CA LEU A 8 -3.64 -5.33 5.30
C LEU A 8 -2.98 -4.55 6.44
N LEU A 9 -3.20 -3.22 6.51
CA LEU A 9 -2.77 -2.39 7.64
C LEU A 9 -3.38 -2.88 8.95
N CYS A 10 -4.68 -3.19 8.95
CA CYS A 10 -5.40 -3.69 10.11
C CYS A 10 -4.92 -5.09 10.53
N GLU A 11 -4.80 -6.02 9.58
CA GLU A 11 -4.36 -7.39 9.82
C GLU A 11 -2.95 -7.47 10.39
N LYS A 12 -2.02 -6.67 9.86
CA LYS A 12 -0.64 -6.61 10.36
C LYS A 12 -0.46 -5.67 11.56
N ASN A 13 -1.52 -4.96 11.96
CA ASN A 13 -1.48 -3.93 13.01
C ASN A 13 -0.38 -2.88 12.78
N VAL A 14 -0.24 -2.44 11.52
CA VAL A 14 0.75 -1.44 11.11
C VAL A 14 0.06 -0.20 10.56
N THR A 15 0.75 0.94 10.65
CA THR A 15 0.26 2.19 10.08
C THR A 15 0.83 2.41 8.69
N ALA A 16 0.12 3.15 7.85
CA ALA A 16 0.62 3.56 6.53
C ALA A 16 2.00 4.25 6.64
N TYR A 17 2.25 4.99 7.73
CA TYR A 17 3.55 5.59 8.01
C TYR A 17 4.66 4.55 8.18
N LYS A 18 4.39 3.46 8.93
CA LYS A 18 5.35 2.37 9.12
C LYS A 18 5.64 1.67 7.79
N VAL A 19 4.60 1.36 7.03
CA VAL A 19 4.75 0.78 5.68
C VAL A 19 5.57 1.68 4.78
N ALA A 20 5.30 2.99 4.75
CA ALA A 20 6.09 3.95 3.98
C ALA A 20 7.59 3.90 4.33
N LYS A 21 7.89 3.84 5.63
CA LYS A 21 9.26 3.78 6.13
C LYS A 21 9.97 2.47 5.76
N GLU A 22 9.28 1.34 5.84
CA GLU A 22 9.88 0.02 5.60
C GLU A 22 9.95 -0.34 4.10
N THR A 23 8.94 0.04 3.32
CA THR A 23 8.90 -0.18 1.85
C THR A 23 9.71 0.85 1.06
N GLY A 24 10.08 1.97 1.69
CA GLY A 24 10.66 3.13 1.01
C GLY A 24 9.66 3.88 0.11
N VAL A 25 8.37 3.58 0.21
CA VAL A 25 7.31 4.35 -0.47
C VAL A 25 7.07 5.64 0.30
N SER A 26 7.06 6.78 -0.39
CA SER A 26 6.81 8.07 0.26
C SER A 26 5.45 8.10 0.96
N SER A 27 5.41 8.59 2.21
CA SER A 27 4.18 8.79 2.97
C SER A 27 3.17 9.68 2.23
N THR A 28 3.65 10.66 1.45
CA THR A 28 2.83 11.47 0.55
C THR A 28 2.08 10.61 -0.46
N THR A 29 2.75 9.64 -1.10
CA THR A 29 2.12 8.72 -2.06
C THR A 29 0.99 7.93 -1.41
N LEU A 30 1.18 7.40 -0.20
CA LEU A 30 0.12 6.66 0.51
C LEU A 30 -1.05 7.59 0.89
N THR A 31 -0.76 8.84 1.25
CA THR A 31 -1.78 9.83 1.60
C THR A 31 -2.61 10.22 0.38
N GLU A 32 -1.98 10.46 -0.77
CA GLU A 32 -2.68 10.76 -2.02
C GLU A 32 -3.47 9.55 -2.54
N TRP A 33 -2.96 8.33 -2.30
CA TRP A 33 -3.69 7.10 -2.58
C TRP A 33 -4.93 6.92 -1.73
N LYS A 34 -4.84 7.25 -0.43
CA LYS A 34 -6.00 7.31 0.46
C LYS A 34 -7.05 8.31 -0.03
N LYS A 35 -6.60 9.46 -0.54
CA LYS A 35 -7.48 10.53 -1.05
C LYS A 35 -8.05 10.23 -2.44
N GLY A 36 -7.58 9.18 -3.13
CA GLY A 36 -7.96 8.88 -4.51
C GLY A 36 -7.40 9.85 -5.55
N THR A 37 -6.52 10.76 -5.15
CA THR A 37 -5.88 11.74 -6.06
C THR A 37 -4.76 11.11 -6.88
N TYR A 38 -4.11 10.07 -6.35
CA TYR A 38 -3.00 9.40 -7.00
C TYR A 38 -3.02 7.91 -6.73
N VAL A 39 -2.77 7.08 -7.76
CA VAL A 39 -2.56 5.65 -7.58
C VAL A 39 -1.06 5.35 -7.66
N PRO A 40 -0.47 4.64 -6.68
CA PRO A 40 0.94 4.25 -6.73
C PRO A 40 1.24 3.50 -8.03
N LYS A 41 2.41 3.76 -8.61
CA LYS A 41 2.89 2.98 -9.76
C LYS A 41 3.20 1.54 -9.34
N LEU A 42 3.26 0.67 -10.33
CA LEU A 42 3.50 -0.77 -10.18
C LEU A 42 4.74 -1.08 -9.31
N ASP A 43 5.84 -0.32 -9.47
CA ASP A 43 7.05 -0.46 -8.63
C ASP A 43 6.77 -0.28 -7.13
N LYS A 44 6.01 0.76 -6.77
CA LYS A 44 5.66 1.05 -5.37
C LYS A 44 4.64 0.05 -4.83
N LEU A 45 3.66 -0.32 -5.65
CA LEU A 45 2.69 -1.36 -5.34
C LEU A 45 3.37 -2.70 -5.10
N GLN A 46 4.38 -3.06 -5.89
CA GLN A 46 5.15 -4.29 -5.72
C GLN A 46 5.86 -4.30 -4.36
N LYS A 47 6.47 -3.18 -3.95
CA LYS A 47 7.13 -3.08 -2.63
C LYS A 47 6.15 -3.23 -1.47
N ILE A 48 4.96 -2.64 -1.61
CA ILE A 48 3.89 -2.79 -0.63
C ILE A 48 3.43 -4.26 -0.58
N ALA A 49 3.19 -4.87 -1.73
CA ALA A 49 2.78 -6.26 -1.85
C ALA A 49 3.81 -7.22 -1.23
N ASP A 50 5.09 -7.01 -1.53
CA ASP A 50 6.23 -7.76 -0.98
C ASP A 50 6.31 -7.62 0.55
N TYR A 51 6.17 -6.40 1.07
CA TYR A 51 6.13 -6.15 2.52
C TYR A 51 5.00 -6.90 3.24
N PHE A 52 3.82 -6.97 2.61
CA PHE A 52 2.69 -7.70 3.18
C PHE A 52 2.72 -9.20 2.91
N GLY A 53 3.60 -9.67 2.02
CA GLY A 53 3.66 -11.06 1.57
C GLY A 53 2.47 -11.46 0.69
N VAL A 54 1.85 -10.50 0.00
CA VAL A 54 0.72 -10.73 -0.91
C VAL A 54 1.14 -10.49 -2.36
N PRO A 55 0.50 -11.14 -3.34
CA PRO A 55 0.76 -10.84 -4.75
C PRO A 55 0.29 -9.43 -5.10
N ILE A 56 0.96 -8.76 -6.04
CA ILE A 56 0.54 -7.43 -6.50
C ILE A 56 -0.87 -7.45 -7.13
N THR A 57 -1.28 -8.60 -7.68
CA THR A 57 -2.63 -8.81 -8.20
C THR A 57 -3.69 -8.60 -7.13
N TYR A 58 -3.38 -8.83 -5.85
CA TYR A 58 -4.30 -8.57 -4.74
C TYR A 58 -4.85 -7.14 -4.79
N PHE A 59 -4.01 -6.15 -5.15
CA PHE A 59 -4.43 -4.76 -5.28
C PHE A 59 -5.17 -4.45 -6.58
N LEU A 60 -4.87 -5.20 -7.66
CA LEU A 60 -5.39 -4.99 -9.02
C LEU A 60 -6.71 -5.73 -9.28
N GLU A 61 -6.93 -6.85 -8.59
CA GLU A 61 -8.19 -7.60 -8.59
C GLU A 61 -9.29 -6.75 -7.94
N GLU A 62 -10.55 -6.96 -8.33
CA GLU A 62 -11.71 -6.21 -7.81
C GLU A 62 -12.03 -6.61 -6.35
#